data_AF-A0A256BM16-F1
#
_entry.id   AF-A0A256BM16-F1
#
_cell.length_a   1.000
_cell.length_b   1.000
_cell.length_c   1.000
_cell.angle_alpha   90.00
_cell.angle_beta   90.00
_cell.angle_gamma   90.00
#
_symmetry.space_group_name_H-M   'P 1'
#
loop_
_entity.id
_entity.type
_entity.pdbx_description
1 polymer ?
#
loop_
_entity_poly.entity_id
_entity_poly.type
_entity_poly.pdbx_seq_one_letter_code
_entity_poly.pdbx_strand_id
1 'polypeptide(L)'
;MNEREEHYFWEDDKEYMAIIADIKDHPFVTDLAYYKQHVHGNRLTHSYLVSYMSYRLAKNLNWDYRACARAGLLHDLFYYVPGEVTFSKGSHLRNHPKIALMNAGIVTALSEVEEDIILKHMWLATPEFPKYKESYLLTFVDKYIANEDFVKPSLANFSLSKLTKAFKTFIGKLVIPALSGRKHKEVPVEEKIELIETQKEIDENGNYN
;
A
#
# COMPACT_ATOMS: atom_id res chain seq x y z
N MET A 1 2.91 -25.68 24.81
CA MET A 1 1.81 -24.72 24.99
C MET A 1 1.18 -24.56 23.62
N ASN A 2 -0.14 -24.76 23.47
CA ASN A 2 -0.85 -24.51 22.23
C ASN A 2 -0.78 -23.01 21.94
N GLU A 3 0.09 -22.60 21.02
CA GLU A 3 -0.05 -21.32 20.33
C GLU A 3 -1.36 -21.42 19.55
N ARG A 4 -2.36 -20.64 19.95
CA ARG A 4 -3.52 -20.44 19.09
C ARG A 4 -2.97 -19.64 17.91
N GLU A 5 -2.96 -20.23 16.72
CA GLU A 5 -2.74 -19.48 15.48
C GLU A 5 -3.67 -18.27 15.51
N GLU A 6 -3.09 -17.07 15.43
CA GLU A 6 -3.88 -15.85 15.30
C GLU A 6 -4.61 -15.91 13.97
N HIS A 7 -5.94 -16.03 14.01
CA HIS A 7 -6.78 -16.00 12.82
C HIS A 7 -7.03 -14.54 12.42
N TYR A 8 -6.66 -14.19 11.20
CA TYR A 8 -6.83 -12.86 10.66
C TYR A 8 -7.98 -12.80 9.65
N PHE A 9 -8.75 -11.70 9.68
CA PHE A 9 -9.96 -11.54 8.86
C PHE A 9 -9.73 -11.53 7.33
N TRP A 10 -8.50 -11.34 6.87
CA TRP A 10 -8.16 -11.45 5.44
C TRP A 10 -8.04 -12.91 4.98
N GLU A 11 -7.79 -13.86 5.88
CA GLU A 11 -7.66 -15.29 5.58
C GLU A 11 -9.00 -15.91 5.15
N ASP A 12 -10.11 -15.28 5.54
CA ASP A 12 -11.46 -15.69 5.16
C ASP A 12 -11.81 -15.31 3.70
N ASP A 13 -11.09 -14.38 3.08
CA ASP A 13 -11.28 -13.99 1.67
C ASP A 13 -10.48 -14.89 0.73
N LYS A 14 -11.15 -15.94 0.23
CA LYS A 14 -10.55 -16.95 -0.66
C LYS A 14 -9.96 -16.37 -1.94
N GLU A 15 -10.54 -15.30 -2.48
CA GLU A 15 -10.05 -14.71 -3.72
C GLU A 15 -8.77 -13.95 -3.48
N TYR A 16 -8.73 -13.14 -2.41
CA TYR A 16 -7.52 -12.47 -1.97
C TYR A 16 -6.39 -13.49 -1.73
N MET A 17 -6.66 -14.55 -0.95
CA MET A 17 -5.68 -15.58 -0.64
C MET A 17 -5.19 -16.32 -1.89
N ALA A 18 -6.04 -16.49 -2.92
CA ALA A 18 -5.66 -17.06 -4.20
C ALA A 18 -4.77 -16.13 -5.04
N ILE A 19 -4.95 -14.80 -4.95
CA ILE A 19 -4.14 -13.81 -5.68
C ILE A 19 -2.69 -13.75 -5.17
N ILE A 20 -2.51 -13.93 -3.86
CA ILE A 20 -1.18 -13.89 -3.21
C ILE A 20 -0.59 -15.28 -2.97
N ALA A 21 -1.26 -16.35 -3.42
CA ALA A 21 -0.94 -17.71 -2.99
C ALA A 21 0.49 -18.15 -3.34
N ASP A 22 1.04 -17.62 -4.43
CA ASP A 22 2.39 -17.85 -4.95
C ASP A 22 3.48 -17.12 -4.17
N ILE A 23 3.16 -16.03 -3.46
CA ILE A 23 4.15 -15.17 -2.78
C ILE A 23 4.05 -15.21 -1.26
N LYS A 24 2.88 -15.50 -0.69
CA LYS A 24 2.58 -15.29 0.73
C LYS A 24 3.43 -16.13 1.69
N ASP A 25 3.84 -17.32 1.27
CA ASP A 25 4.64 -18.27 2.06
C ASP A 25 6.14 -18.18 1.74
N HIS A 26 6.54 -17.26 0.86
CA HIS A 26 7.94 -17.09 0.52
C HIS A 26 8.72 -16.53 1.73
N PRO A 27 9.93 -17.03 2.05
CA PRO A 27 10.69 -16.61 3.24
C PRO A 27 10.87 -15.09 3.36
N PHE A 28 11.08 -14.41 2.23
CA PHE A 28 11.17 -12.95 2.20
C PHE A 28 9.91 -12.28 2.75
N VAL A 29 8.73 -12.81 2.47
CA VAL A 29 7.48 -12.30 3.02
C VAL A 29 7.35 -12.71 4.49
N THR A 30 7.46 -14.00 4.81
CA THR A 30 7.22 -14.49 6.18
C THR A 30 8.21 -13.93 7.21
N ASP A 31 9.46 -13.68 6.83
CA ASP A 31 10.50 -13.17 7.72
C ASP A 31 10.23 -11.73 8.18
N LEU A 32 9.32 -11.00 7.53
CA LEU A 32 8.84 -9.71 8.00
C LEU A 32 8.23 -9.79 9.41
N ALA A 33 7.80 -10.96 9.86
CA ALA A 33 7.26 -11.19 11.21
C ALA A 33 8.28 -10.87 12.31
N TYR A 34 9.57 -10.99 12.01
CA TYR A 34 10.66 -10.74 12.96
C TYR A 34 11.04 -9.26 13.09
N TYR A 35 10.46 -8.39 12.26
CA TYR A 35 10.77 -6.97 12.25
C TYR A 35 9.61 -6.14 12.78
N LYS A 36 9.88 -5.37 13.83
CA LYS A 36 8.89 -4.47 14.42
C LYS A 36 8.44 -3.41 13.40
N GLN A 37 7.13 -3.16 13.36
CA GLN A 37 6.54 -2.02 12.66
C GLN A 37 5.88 -1.10 13.69
N HIS A 38 6.24 0.19 13.66
CA HIS A 38 5.71 1.23 14.54
C HIS A 38 5.62 0.84 16.04
N VAL A 39 4.49 1.09 16.68
CA VAL A 39 4.28 0.90 18.13
C VAL A 39 3.78 -0.51 18.43
N HIS A 40 2.85 -1.00 17.61
CA HIS A 40 2.18 -2.29 17.77
C HIS A 40 2.34 -3.11 16.50
N GLY A 41 2.67 -4.40 16.63
CA GLY A 41 2.76 -5.32 15.50
C GLY A 41 4.14 -5.45 14.86
N ASN A 42 4.16 -6.20 13.77
CA ASN A 42 5.34 -6.48 12.96
C ASN A 42 5.07 -6.10 11.48
N ARG A 43 6.12 -6.09 10.66
CA ARG A 43 6.05 -5.67 9.27
C ARG A 43 5.23 -6.63 8.40
N LEU A 44 5.12 -7.90 8.80
CA LEU A 44 4.27 -8.88 8.11
C LEU A 44 2.80 -8.50 8.26
N THR A 45 2.33 -8.31 9.49
CA THR A 45 0.94 -7.91 9.78
C THR A 45 0.58 -6.60 9.08
N HIS A 46 1.48 -5.61 9.12
CA HIS A 46 1.31 -4.35 8.39
C HIS A 46 1.16 -4.58 6.88
N SER A 47 2.05 -5.37 6.28
CA SER A 47 2.02 -5.66 4.84
C SER A 47 0.73 -6.38 4.43
N TYR A 48 0.24 -7.33 5.23
CA TYR A 48 -1.05 -7.99 4.99
C TYR A 48 -2.23 -7.02 5.08
N LEU A 49 -2.25 -6.13 6.08
CA LEU A 49 -3.30 -5.12 6.21
C LEU A 49 -3.31 -4.16 5.04
N VAL A 50 -2.15 -3.64 4.65
CA VAL A 50 -2.00 -2.72 3.53
C VAL A 50 -2.43 -3.39 2.24
N SER A 51 -1.98 -4.62 2.01
CA SER A 51 -2.35 -5.46 0.88
C SER A 51 -3.86 -5.68 0.80
N TYR A 52 -4.46 -6.20 1.86
CA TYR A 52 -5.87 -6.59 1.86
C TYR A 52 -6.80 -5.37 1.74
N MET A 53 -6.54 -4.29 2.50
CA MET A 53 -7.39 -3.10 2.44
C MET A 53 -7.29 -2.40 1.08
N SER A 54 -6.11 -2.39 0.46
CA SER A 54 -5.93 -1.85 -0.88
C SER A 54 -6.60 -2.71 -1.95
N TYR A 55 -6.48 -4.03 -1.86
CA TYR A 55 -7.24 -4.98 -2.70
C TYR A 55 -8.74 -4.71 -2.63
N ARG A 56 -9.30 -4.57 -1.42
CA ARG A 56 -10.73 -4.33 -1.22
C ARG A 56 -11.19 -3.00 -1.84
N LEU A 57 -10.41 -1.93 -1.67
CA LEU A 57 -10.72 -0.64 -2.28
C LEU A 57 -10.59 -0.68 -3.79
N ALA A 58 -9.47 -1.17 -4.32
CA ALA A 58 -9.23 -1.28 -5.75
C ALA A 58 -10.32 -2.12 -6.44
N LYS A 59 -10.75 -3.21 -5.80
CA LYS A 59 -11.84 -4.06 -6.32
C LYS A 59 -13.16 -3.32 -6.39
N ASN A 60 -13.51 -2.56 -5.35
CA ASN A 60 -14.72 -1.74 -5.35
C ASN A 60 -14.68 -0.62 -6.40
N LEU A 61 -13.49 -0.12 -6.73
CA LEU A 61 -13.27 0.89 -7.75
C LEU A 61 -13.06 0.31 -9.16
N ASN A 62 -13.12 -1.03 -9.30
CA ASN A 62 -12.83 -1.72 -10.56
C ASN A 62 -11.44 -1.38 -11.14
N TRP A 63 -10.45 -1.23 -10.27
CA TRP A 63 -9.04 -1.00 -10.60
C TRP A 63 -8.26 -2.32 -10.61
N ASP A 64 -6.94 -2.27 -10.83
CA ASP A 64 -6.09 -3.47 -10.77
C ASP A 64 -5.88 -3.94 -9.31
N TYR A 65 -6.93 -4.55 -8.76
CA TYR A 65 -6.94 -5.08 -7.40
C TYR A 65 -5.95 -6.23 -7.20
N ARG A 66 -5.52 -6.90 -8.28
CA ARG A 66 -4.51 -7.97 -8.22
C ARG A 66 -3.14 -7.36 -7.98
N ALA A 67 -2.77 -6.32 -8.73
CA ALA A 67 -1.55 -5.56 -8.50
C ALA A 67 -1.53 -4.95 -7.09
N CYS A 68 -2.64 -4.37 -6.62
CA CYS A 68 -2.73 -3.84 -5.25
C CYS A 68 -2.52 -4.91 -4.17
N ALA A 69 -3.12 -6.09 -4.31
CA ALA A 69 -2.92 -7.19 -3.36
C ALA A 69 -1.44 -7.60 -3.32
N ARG A 70 -0.86 -7.88 -4.48
CA ARG A 70 0.50 -8.43 -4.56
C ARG A 70 1.54 -7.39 -4.13
N ALA A 71 1.52 -6.20 -4.72
CA ALA A 71 2.48 -5.15 -4.39
C ALA A 71 2.30 -4.64 -2.96
N GLY A 72 1.07 -4.61 -2.44
CA GLY A 72 0.82 -4.27 -1.03
C GLY A 72 1.45 -5.26 -0.05
N LEU A 73 1.54 -6.55 -0.40
CA LEU A 73 2.22 -7.54 0.44
C LEU A 73 3.76 -7.41 0.37
N LEU A 74 4.28 -6.86 -0.72
CA LEU A 74 5.71 -6.77 -1.03
C LEU A 74 6.34 -5.39 -0.77
N HIS A 75 5.53 -4.35 -0.52
CA HIS A 75 6.00 -2.96 -0.52
C HIS A 75 7.09 -2.66 0.52
N ASP A 76 7.09 -3.41 1.61
CA ASP A 76 7.92 -3.20 2.80
C ASP A 76 8.96 -4.33 3.00
N LEU A 77 9.38 -4.99 1.91
CA LEU A 77 10.41 -6.05 1.93
C LEU A 77 11.82 -5.51 2.23
N PHE A 78 12.05 -5.09 3.47
CA PHE A 78 13.36 -4.76 4.00
C PHE A 78 13.51 -5.32 5.42
N TYR A 79 14.77 -5.63 5.80
CA TYR A 79 15.07 -6.50 6.95
C TYR A 79 16.03 -5.85 7.94
N TYR A 80 15.77 -4.58 8.25
CA TYR A 80 16.50 -3.84 9.27
C TYR A 80 15.54 -2.91 10.03
N VAL A 81 15.97 -2.45 11.22
CA VAL A 81 15.22 -1.48 12.01
C VAL A 81 15.57 -0.06 11.55
N PRO A 82 14.59 0.81 11.24
CA PRO A 82 14.86 2.20 10.91
C PRO A 82 15.66 2.90 12.03
N GLY A 83 16.79 3.52 11.67
CA GLY A 83 17.69 4.18 12.61
C GLY A 83 18.91 3.36 13.03
N GLU A 84 18.90 2.04 12.87
CA GLU A 84 20.07 1.19 13.14
C GLU A 84 21.04 1.11 11.95
N VAL A 85 20.54 1.36 10.73
CA VAL A 85 21.34 1.34 9.50
C VAL A 85 21.56 2.76 8.99
N THR A 86 22.82 3.09 8.73
CA THR A 86 23.20 4.31 8.01
C THR A 86 23.43 4.00 6.54
N PHE A 87 22.85 4.83 5.67
CA PHE A 87 23.08 4.73 4.24
C PHE A 87 24.17 5.72 3.84
N SER A 88 25.07 5.29 2.95
CA SER A 88 26.10 6.18 2.39
C SER A 88 25.50 7.33 1.56
N LYS A 89 24.30 7.12 1.00
CA LYS A 89 23.52 8.14 0.27
C LYS A 89 22.03 7.97 0.53
N GLY A 90 21.33 9.09 0.72
CA GLY A 90 19.88 9.11 0.92
C GLY A 90 19.45 8.75 2.35
N SER A 91 18.17 8.92 2.62
CA SER A 91 17.55 8.53 3.90
C SER A 91 16.88 7.16 3.77
N HIS A 92 16.55 6.56 4.93
CA HIS A 92 15.70 5.36 4.96
C HIS A 92 14.45 5.52 4.09
N LEU A 93 13.75 6.66 4.18
CA LEU A 93 12.54 6.96 3.40
C LEU A 93 12.73 6.86 1.88
N ARG A 94 13.93 7.17 1.38
CA ARG A 94 14.27 7.08 -0.06
C ARG A 94 14.82 5.73 -0.49
N ASN A 95 15.39 4.98 0.45
CA ASN A 95 16.14 3.76 0.13
C ASN A 95 15.31 2.49 0.36
N HIS A 96 14.44 2.43 1.37
CA HIS A 96 13.66 1.22 1.60
C HIS A 96 12.71 0.85 0.44
N PRO A 97 12.07 1.78 -0.31
CA PRO A 97 11.24 1.39 -1.45
C PRO A 97 12.08 0.72 -2.56
N LYS A 98 13.33 1.16 -2.72
CA LYS A 98 14.28 0.57 -3.70
C LYS A 98 14.75 -0.81 -3.26
N ILE A 99 15.04 -0.95 -1.96
CA ILE A 99 15.42 -2.24 -1.37
C ILE A 99 14.26 -3.22 -1.47
N ALA A 100 13.04 -2.78 -1.13
CA ALA A 100 11.83 -3.57 -1.24
C ALA A 100 11.57 -4.00 -2.69
N LEU A 101 11.72 -3.10 -3.67
CA LEU A 101 11.57 -3.43 -5.08
C LEU A 101 12.57 -4.49 -5.54
N MET A 102 13.85 -4.35 -5.17
CA MET A 102 14.88 -5.35 -5.50
C MET A 102 14.56 -6.71 -4.87
N ASN A 103 14.14 -6.72 -3.61
CA ASN A 103 13.77 -7.95 -2.90
C ASN A 103 12.50 -8.59 -3.49
N ALA A 104 11.50 -7.78 -3.85
CA ALA A 104 10.27 -8.26 -4.49
C ALA A 104 10.55 -8.91 -5.85
N GLY A 105 11.51 -8.38 -6.62
CA GLY A 105 11.96 -8.98 -7.88
C GLY A 105 12.69 -10.32 -7.74
N ILE A 106 13.16 -10.66 -6.53
CA ILE A 106 13.66 -12.02 -6.21
C ILE A 106 12.49 -12.97 -5.93
N VAL A 107 11.42 -12.49 -5.30
CA VAL A 107 10.25 -13.28 -4.91
C VAL A 107 9.40 -13.66 -6.13
N THR A 108 9.16 -12.72 -7.04
CA THR A 108 8.29 -12.91 -8.21
C THR A 108 8.65 -11.96 -9.35
N ALA A 109 8.25 -12.30 -10.57
CA ALA A 109 8.14 -11.29 -11.62
C ALA A 109 7.09 -10.25 -11.24
N LEU A 110 7.37 -8.98 -11.53
CA LEU A 110 6.51 -7.83 -11.25
C LEU A 110 6.05 -7.18 -12.55
N SER A 111 4.82 -6.71 -12.56
CA SER A 111 4.26 -5.81 -13.56
C SER A 111 4.69 -4.37 -13.32
N GLU A 112 4.57 -3.51 -14.35
CA GLU A 112 4.89 -2.08 -14.20
C GLU A 112 4.09 -1.39 -13.08
N VAL A 113 2.84 -1.81 -12.86
CA VAL A 113 1.98 -1.27 -11.80
C VAL A 113 2.51 -1.69 -10.43
N GLU A 114 2.85 -2.97 -10.24
CA GLU A 114 3.41 -3.47 -8.98
C GLU A 114 4.77 -2.81 -8.66
N GLU A 115 5.64 -2.66 -9.65
CA GLU A 115 6.93 -1.98 -9.48
C GLU A 115 6.76 -0.52 -9.04
N ASP A 116 5.85 0.22 -9.69
CA ASP A 116 5.56 1.62 -9.37
C ASP A 116 4.97 1.78 -7.97
N ILE A 117 4.06 0.89 -7.58
CA ILE A 117 3.50 0.83 -6.22
C ILE A 117 4.64 0.67 -5.21
N ILE A 118 5.47 -0.36 -5.35
CA ILE A 118 6.52 -0.67 -4.39
C ILE A 118 7.55 0.46 -4.32
N LEU A 119 7.95 1.02 -5.47
CA LEU A 119 8.96 2.08 -5.49
C LEU A 119 8.46 3.40 -4.91
N LYS A 120 7.16 3.71 -5.05
CA LYS A 120 6.61 5.05 -4.80
C LYS A 120 5.59 5.12 -3.68
N HIS A 121 5.34 4.03 -2.95
CA HIS A 121 4.44 4.03 -1.80
C HIS A 121 4.82 5.06 -0.71
N MET A 122 6.05 5.58 -0.72
CA MET A 122 6.52 6.66 0.17
C MET A 122 6.29 8.07 -0.33
N TRP A 123 5.52 8.26 -1.40
CA TRP A 123 5.09 9.57 -1.82
C TRP A 123 4.43 10.33 -0.65
N LEU A 124 4.60 11.67 -0.63
CA LEU A 124 4.44 12.59 0.52
C LEU A 124 5.64 12.64 1.49
N ALA A 125 6.41 11.56 1.59
CA ALA A 125 7.69 11.54 2.30
C ALA A 125 8.90 11.59 1.35
N THR A 126 8.69 11.24 0.08
CA THR A 126 9.66 11.34 -1.02
C THR A 126 9.12 12.21 -2.16
N PRO A 127 10.02 12.82 -2.97
CA PRO A 127 9.61 13.67 -4.09
C PRO A 127 9.16 12.89 -5.33
N GLU A 128 9.29 11.56 -5.34
CA GLU A 128 8.98 10.71 -6.48
C GLU A 128 7.47 10.47 -6.54
N PHE A 129 6.81 10.95 -7.59
CA PHE A 129 5.36 10.83 -7.69
C PHE A 129 4.94 9.51 -8.33
N PRO A 130 3.91 8.86 -7.77
CA PRO A 130 3.20 7.75 -8.39
C PRO A 130 2.84 8.02 -9.85
N LYS A 131 2.87 6.98 -10.69
CA LYS A 131 2.44 7.03 -12.10
C LYS A 131 1.03 6.46 -12.27
N TYR A 132 0.68 5.46 -11.46
CA TYR A 132 -0.61 4.77 -11.53
C TYR A 132 -1.51 5.16 -10.35
N LYS A 133 -2.82 5.15 -10.56
CA LYS A 133 -3.82 5.41 -9.51
C LYS A 133 -3.72 4.42 -8.35
N GLU A 134 -3.36 3.17 -8.63
CA GLU A 134 -3.11 2.12 -7.64
C GLU A 134 -1.94 2.48 -6.71
N SER A 135 -0.91 3.14 -7.22
CA SER A 135 0.23 3.62 -6.42
C SER A 135 -0.16 4.75 -5.47
N TYR A 136 -1.09 5.64 -5.88
CA TYR A 136 -1.68 6.64 -4.98
C TYR A 136 -2.54 6.00 -3.89
N LEU A 137 -3.32 4.97 -4.25
CA LEU A 137 -4.11 4.20 -3.30
C LEU A 137 -3.23 3.51 -2.25
N LEU A 138 -2.19 2.80 -2.67
CA LEU A 138 -1.29 2.11 -1.75
C LEU A 138 -0.54 3.08 -0.85
N THR A 139 -0.07 4.21 -1.40
CA THR A 139 0.50 5.29 -0.60
C THR A 139 -0.48 5.71 0.48
N PHE A 140 -1.74 5.97 0.15
CA PHE A 140 -2.72 6.38 1.14
C PHE A 140 -2.96 5.31 2.21
N VAL A 141 -3.20 4.06 1.80
CA VAL A 141 -3.55 2.95 2.70
C VAL A 141 -2.40 2.64 3.67
N ASP A 142 -1.15 2.63 3.18
CA ASP A 142 0.04 2.45 4.01
C ASP A 142 0.11 3.49 5.14
N LYS A 143 -0.01 4.78 4.81
CA LYS A 143 0.02 5.85 5.83
C LYS A 143 -1.23 5.81 6.73
N TYR A 144 -2.38 5.40 6.20
CA TYR A 144 -3.61 5.29 7.00
C TYR A 144 -3.47 4.22 8.08
N ILE A 145 -3.00 3.02 7.70
CA ILE A 145 -2.79 1.90 8.64
C ILE A 145 -1.69 2.23 9.63
N ALA A 146 -0.55 2.75 9.16
CA ALA A 146 0.53 3.18 10.03
C ALA A 146 0.04 4.16 11.12
N ASN A 147 -0.78 5.15 10.74
CA ASN A 147 -1.35 6.10 11.70
C ASN A 147 -2.38 5.49 12.65
N GLU A 148 -3.27 4.60 12.18
CA GLU A 148 -4.23 3.93 13.07
C GLU A 148 -3.49 3.01 14.06
N ASP A 149 -2.40 2.33 13.67
CA ASP A 149 -1.56 1.52 14.58
C ASP A 149 -0.91 2.34 15.70
N PHE A 150 -0.58 3.62 15.43
CA PHE A 150 -0.14 4.57 16.46
C PHE A 150 -1.26 4.95 17.45
N VAL A 151 -2.52 4.91 17.03
CA VAL A 151 -3.66 5.45 17.79
C VAL A 151 -4.50 4.35 18.46
N LYS A 152 -4.64 3.16 17.86
CA LYS A 152 -5.46 2.03 18.34
C LYS A 152 -4.88 0.67 17.91
N PRO A 153 -4.47 -0.22 18.84
CA PRO A 153 -3.86 -1.52 18.52
C PRO A 153 -4.86 -2.59 18.07
N SER A 154 -6.06 -2.25 17.59
CA SER A 154 -7.11 -3.23 17.29
C SER A 154 -7.48 -3.26 15.81
N LEU A 155 -7.15 -4.38 15.17
CA LEU A 155 -7.52 -4.74 13.81
C LEU A 155 -9.05 -4.76 13.58
N ALA A 156 -9.85 -4.85 14.65
CA ALA A 156 -11.31 -4.98 14.59
C ALA A 156 -12.06 -3.69 14.17
N ASN A 157 -11.36 -2.58 13.97
CA ASN A 157 -11.99 -1.26 13.72
C ASN A 157 -11.79 -0.71 12.30
N PHE A 158 -11.22 -1.48 11.37
CA PHE A 158 -11.07 -1.05 9.98
C PHE A 158 -12.40 -1.08 9.24
N SER A 159 -13.07 0.07 9.19
CA SER A 159 -14.28 0.29 8.38
C SER A 159 -13.90 0.68 6.96
N LEU A 160 -14.29 -0.15 5.98
CA LEU A 160 -14.04 0.12 4.57
C LEU A 160 -14.71 1.44 4.11
N SER A 161 -15.89 1.77 4.63
CA SER A 161 -16.58 3.02 4.30
C SER A 161 -15.83 4.25 4.85
N LYS A 162 -15.32 4.17 6.10
CA LYS A 162 -14.47 5.23 6.67
C LYS A 162 -13.18 5.41 5.86
N LEU A 163 -12.52 4.31 5.50
CA LEU A 163 -11.31 4.32 4.68
C LEU A 163 -11.58 4.94 3.30
N THR A 164 -12.68 4.56 2.66
CA THR A 164 -13.09 5.10 1.35
C THR A 164 -13.34 6.61 1.41
N LYS A 165 -14.05 7.09 2.45
CA LYS A 165 -14.28 8.53 2.66
C LYS A 165 -12.98 9.30 2.90
N ALA A 166 -12.05 8.71 3.63
CA ALA A 166 -10.73 9.30 3.84
C ALA A 166 -9.91 9.32 2.54
N PHE A 167 -9.96 8.27 1.74
CA PHE A 167 -9.32 8.22 0.42
C PHE A 167 -9.90 9.26 -0.55
N LYS A 168 -11.22 9.44 -0.57
CA LYS A 168 -11.90 10.52 -1.31
C LYS A 168 -11.31 11.90 -0.96
N THR A 169 -11.11 12.14 0.34
CA THR A 169 -10.56 13.41 0.82
C THR A 169 -9.09 13.55 0.41
N PHE A 170 -8.33 12.46 0.45
CA PHE A 170 -6.94 12.39 0.05
C PHE A 170 -6.75 12.74 -1.44
N ILE A 171 -7.51 12.13 -2.33
CA ILE A 171 -7.44 12.41 -3.77
C ILE A 171 -7.76 13.88 -4.07
N GLY A 172 -8.92 14.35 -3.60
CA GLY A 172 -9.39 15.72 -3.88
C GLY A 172 -8.51 16.82 -3.30
N LYS A 173 -7.92 16.61 -2.11
CA LYS A 173 -7.15 17.66 -1.41
C LYS A 173 -5.65 17.57 -1.61
N LEU A 174 -5.10 16.40 -1.90
CA LEU A 174 -3.64 16.21 -2.01
C LEU A 174 -3.21 15.80 -3.42
N VAL A 175 -3.83 14.78 -4.02
CA VAL A 175 -3.40 14.26 -5.32
C VAL A 175 -3.67 15.24 -6.46
N ILE A 176 -4.93 15.65 -6.65
CA ILE A 176 -5.34 16.53 -7.76
C ILE A 176 -4.59 17.87 -7.73
N PRO A 177 -4.46 18.56 -6.57
CA PRO A 177 -3.67 19.79 -6.50
C PRO A 177 -2.19 19.58 -6.80
N ALA A 178 -1.58 18.51 -6.28
CA ALA A 178 -0.16 18.23 -6.50
C ALA A 178 0.16 17.96 -7.98
N LEU A 179 -0.76 17.32 -8.72
CA LEU A 179 -0.64 17.12 -10.17
C LEU A 179 -0.87 18.40 -10.97
N SER A 180 -1.74 19.29 -10.49
CA SER A 180 -2.04 20.58 -11.14
C SER A 180 -0.85 21.54 -11.08
N GLY A 181 -0.04 21.48 -10.02
CA GLY A 181 1.17 22.30 -9.84
C GLY A 181 2.41 21.83 -10.61
N ARG A 182 2.37 20.65 -11.27
CA ARG A 182 3.50 20.15 -12.08
C ARG A 182 3.59 20.88 -13.41
N LYS A 183 4.82 21.13 -13.88
CA LYS A 183 5.05 21.62 -15.24
C LYS A 183 4.42 20.65 -16.23
N HIS A 184 3.65 21.17 -17.17
CA HIS A 184 2.78 20.47 -18.13
C HIS A 184 3.47 19.39 -19.00
N LYS A 185 4.80 19.21 -18.89
CA LYS A 185 5.61 18.26 -19.66
C LYS A 185 5.87 16.92 -18.95
N GLU A 186 5.60 16.80 -17.65
CA GLU A 186 5.98 15.59 -16.86
C GLU A 186 4.80 14.68 -16.48
N VAL A 187 3.56 15.15 -16.61
CA VAL A 187 2.35 14.35 -16.31
C VAL A 187 1.53 14.25 -17.59
N PRO A 188 1.32 13.03 -18.13
CA PRO A 188 0.37 12.80 -19.21
C PRO A 188 -1.01 13.36 -18.83
N VAL A 189 -1.70 14.00 -19.78
CA VAL A 189 -3.02 14.59 -19.54
C VAL A 189 -4.04 13.51 -19.16
N GLU A 190 -3.85 12.31 -19.72
CA GLU A 190 -4.61 11.10 -19.52
C GLU A 190 -4.64 10.68 -18.04
N GLU A 191 -3.48 10.75 -17.36
CA GLU A 191 -3.34 10.40 -15.93
C GLU A 191 -4.17 11.34 -15.03
N LYS A 192 -4.20 12.64 -15.38
CA LYS A 192 -5.00 13.63 -14.64
C LYS A 192 -6.49 13.40 -14.83
N ILE A 193 -6.90 13.08 -16.06
CA ILE A 193 -8.30 12.79 -16.39
C ILE A 193 -8.75 11.55 -15.61
N GLU A 194 -7.96 10.48 -15.64
CA GLU A 194 -8.26 9.23 -14.94
C GLU A 194 -8.43 9.42 -13.42
N LEU A 195 -7.60 10.27 -12.79
CA LEU A 195 -7.70 10.57 -11.35
C LEU A 195 -8.88 11.50 -11.00
N ILE A 196 -9.29 12.36 -11.93
CA ILE A 196 -10.51 13.17 -11.77
C ILE A 196 -11.74 12.28 -11.94
N GLU A 197 -11.74 11.35 -12.89
CA GLU A 197 -12.79 10.36 -13.09
C GLU A 197 -12.88 9.42 -11.89
N THR A 198 -11.75 8.92 -11.39
CA THR A 198 -11.61 8.23 -10.10
C THR A 198 -12.32 8.98 -8.97
N GLN A 199 -12.05 10.28 -8.83
CA GLN A 199 -12.68 11.08 -7.79
C GLN A 199 -14.20 11.14 -7.97
N LYS A 200 -14.70 11.23 -9.21
CA LYS A 200 -16.14 11.18 -9.52
C LYS A 200 -16.75 9.82 -9.25
N GLU A 201 -16.08 8.72 -9.61
CA GLU A 201 -16.53 7.34 -9.32
C GLU A 201 -16.69 7.12 -7.82
N ILE A 202 -15.73 7.59 -7.01
CA ILE A 202 -15.81 7.55 -5.54
C ILE A 202 -16.98 8.41 -5.04
N ASP A 203 -17.29 9.52 -5.72
CA ASP A 203 -18.36 10.45 -5.35
C ASP A 203 -19.76 9.89 -5.66
N GLU A 204 -19.91 9.23 -6.82
CA GLU A 204 -21.16 8.65 -7.30
C GLU A 204 -21.49 7.32 -6.59
N ASN A 205 -20.47 6.48 -6.35
CA ASN A 205 -20.63 5.18 -5.71
C ASN A 205 -20.41 5.22 -4.19
N GLY A 206 -20.10 6.40 -3.62
CA GLY A 206 -19.77 6.63 -2.22
C GLY A 206 -20.89 6.34 -1.20
N ASN A 207 -22.11 6.06 -1.65
CA ASN A 207 -23.20 5.54 -0.82
C ASN A 207 -23.08 4.03 -0.65
N TYR A 208 -22.05 3.62 0.09
CA TYR A 208 -21.94 2.25 0.58
C TYR A 208 -22.86 2.12 1.80
N ASN A 209 -24.11 1.70 1.58
CA ASN A 209 -25.03 1.27 2.64
C ASN A 209 -24.48 0.04 3.37
#